data_AF-A0A963Q077-F1
#
_entry.id   AF-A0A963Q077-F1
#
_cell.length_a   1.000
_cell.length_b   1.000
_cell.length_c   1.000
_cell.angle_alpha   90.00
_cell.angle_beta   90.00
_cell.angle_gamma   90.00
#
_symmetry.space_group_name_H-M   'P 1'
#
loop_
_entity.id
_entity.type
_entity.pdbx_description
1 polymer ?
#
loop_
_entity_poly.entity_id
_entity_poly.type
_entity_poly.pdbx_seq_one_letter_code
_entity_poly.pdbx_strand_id
1 'polypeptide(L)'
;MPQPASTSVSNLVQFTRRMLEGMQTRQPAPPLDEMRSALIEQVIDCDPKQTRHVRLGVKTARSVQQLWLLRSEVYQVVSNEFGQHEAERRISDLAPMFERFVSGPRRARARG
;
A
#
# COMPACT_ATOMS: atom_id res chain seq x y z
N MET A 1 5.17 -35.05 20.43
CA MET A 1 5.24 -34.45 19.08
C MET A 1 4.51 -33.12 19.14
N PRO A 2 5.19 -31.98 18.89
CA PRO A 2 4.63 -30.64 19.11
C PRO A 2 3.61 -30.26 18.02
N GLN A 3 2.59 -29.53 18.44
CA GLN A 3 1.62 -28.86 17.57
C GLN A 3 2.23 -27.57 17.00
N PRO A 4 1.88 -27.14 15.79
CA PRO A 4 1.83 -25.72 15.49
C PRO A 4 0.39 -25.26 15.36
N ALA A 5 0.04 -24.36 16.29
CA ALA A 5 -1.11 -23.50 16.26
C ALA A 5 -1.22 -22.79 14.90
N SER A 6 -2.28 -23.09 14.15
CA SER A 6 -2.70 -22.24 13.05
C SER A 6 -3.65 -21.20 13.62
N THR A 7 -3.06 -20.13 14.14
CA THR A 7 -3.79 -19.00 14.70
C THR A 7 -4.52 -18.30 13.57
N SER A 8 -5.85 -18.38 13.67
CA SER A 8 -6.84 -17.58 12.97
C SER A 8 -6.38 -16.14 12.72
N VAL A 9 -6.38 -15.74 11.45
CA VAL A 9 -6.49 -14.33 11.04
C VAL A 9 -7.56 -14.18 9.96
N SER A 10 -8.76 -14.69 10.24
CA SER A 10 -9.97 -14.14 9.66
C SER A 10 -10.27 -12.83 10.38
N ASN A 11 -9.90 -11.68 9.80
CA ASN A 11 -10.52 -10.36 9.99
C ASN A 11 -9.66 -9.25 9.36
N LEU A 12 -9.88 -8.92 8.09
CA LEU A 12 -9.89 -7.51 7.62
C LEU A 12 -10.42 -7.32 6.19
N VAL A 13 -11.39 -8.11 5.75
CA VAL A 13 -12.21 -7.70 4.60
C VAL A 13 -13.30 -6.80 5.17
N GLN A 14 -13.05 -5.48 5.37
CA GLN A 14 -14.10 -4.44 5.42
C GLN A 14 -13.73 -2.97 5.71
N PHE A 15 -12.48 -2.58 6.04
CA PHE A 15 -12.33 -1.29 6.76
C PHE A 15 -12.13 0.02 5.97
N THR A 16 -12.09 0.08 4.64
CA THR A 16 -11.77 1.38 3.96
C THR A 16 -12.65 1.72 2.78
N ARG A 17 -13.97 1.87 2.99
CA ARG A 17 -14.88 2.45 1.98
C ARG A 17 -15.43 3.84 2.32
N ARG A 18 -15.04 4.47 3.44
CA ARG A 18 -15.73 5.69 3.93
C ARG A 18 -14.83 6.85 4.37
N MET A 19 -13.77 7.14 3.61
CA MET A 19 -12.83 8.25 3.88
C MET A 19 -12.34 8.95 2.59
N LEU A 20 -13.07 8.84 1.48
CA LEU A 20 -12.64 9.29 0.15
C LEU A 20 -13.14 10.70 -0.26
N GLU A 21 -13.55 11.55 0.68
CA GLU A 21 -14.27 12.79 0.37
C GLU A 21 -13.57 14.12 0.70
N GLY A 22 -12.32 14.17 1.18
CA GLY A 22 -11.85 15.46 1.73
C GLY A 22 -10.36 15.78 1.74
N MET A 23 -9.59 15.47 0.70
CA MET A 23 -8.16 15.87 0.70
C MET A 23 -7.68 16.37 -0.67
N GLN A 24 -7.59 17.70 -0.80
CA GLN A 24 -7.16 18.45 -1.98
C GLN A 24 -5.68 18.20 -2.35
N THR A 25 -5.42 18.01 -3.63
CA THR A 25 -4.09 17.92 -4.27
C THR A 25 -3.47 19.30 -4.48
N ARG A 26 -2.46 19.68 -3.68
CA ARG A 26 -1.79 21.00 -3.77
C ARG A 26 -0.53 21.04 -4.64
N GLN A 27 -0.14 19.95 -5.30
CA GLN A 27 0.94 19.95 -6.30
C GLN A 27 0.55 19.04 -7.47
N PRO A 28 1.02 19.30 -8.71
CA PRO A 28 0.93 18.31 -9.78
C PRO A 28 1.68 17.07 -9.29
N ALA A 29 0.94 15.99 -9.06
CA ALA A 29 1.53 14.71 -8.75
C ALA A 29 2.51 14.33 -9.87
N PRO A 30 3.59 13.56 -9.60
CA PRO A 30 4.27 12.81 -10.64
C PRO A 30 3.20 12.06 -11.44
N PRO A 31 3.43 11.84 -12.74
CA PRO A 31 2.45 11.15 -13.56
C PRO A 31 2.06 9.87 -12.85
N LEU A 32 0.75 9.67 -12.61
CA LEU A 32 0.26 8.51 -11.85
C LEU A 32 0.85 7.20 -12.36
N ASP A 33 1.17 7.13 -13.65
CA ASP A 33 1.84 6.01 -14.29
C ASP A 33 3.24 5.69 -13.73
N GLU A 34 4.04 6.69 -13.34
CA GLU A 34 5.34 6.45 -12.69
C GLU A 34 5.15 5.77 -11.32
N MET A 35 4.20 6.26 -10.53
CA MET A 35 3.86 5.66 -9.23
C MET A 35 3.24 4.28 -9.38
N ARG A 36 2.46 4.05 -10.44
CA ARG A 36 1.93 2.72 -10.77
C ARG A 36 3.05 1.74 -11.09
N SER A 37 4.00 2.13 -11.93
CA SER A 37 5.15 1.30 -12.29
C SER A 37 5.96 0.94 -11.06
N ALA A 38 6.30 1.91 -10.20
CA ALA A 38 7.03 1.67 -8.96
C ALA A 38 6.34 0.65 -8.04
N LEU A 39 5.00 0.71 -7.92
CA LEU A 39 4.22 -0.26 -7.15
C LEU A 39 4.25 -1.67 -7.74
N ILE A 40 4.18 -1.79 -9.07
CA ILE A 40 4.22 -3.09 -9.76
C ILE A 40 5.60 -3.71 -9.68
N GLU A 41 6.65 -2.91 -9.76
CA GLU A 41 8.03 -3.36 -9.59
C GLU A 41 8.26 -4.04 -8.25
N GLN A 42 7.59 -3.59 -7.17
CA GLN A 42 7.71 -4.24 -5.85
C GLN A 42 7.11 -5.65 -5.78
N VAL A 43 6.34 -6.07 -6.79
CA VAL A 43 5.68 -7.39 -6.81
C VAL A 43 5.92 -8.15 -8.11
N ILE A 44 6.89 -7.72 -8.92
CA ILE A 44 7.11 -8.29 -10.26
C ILE A 44 7.59 -9.73 -10.22
N ASP A 45 8.31 -10.09 -9.15
CA ASP A 45 8.91 -11.38 -8.85
C ASP A 45 8.03 -12.27 -7.95
N CYS A 46 6.88 -11.76 -7.48
CA CYS A 46 5.91 -12.55 -6.73
C CYS A 46 4.99 -13.37 -7.65
N ASP A 47 4.39 -14.43 -7.12
CA ASP A 47 3.48 -15.29 -7.88
C ASP A 47 2.33 -14.49 -8.55
N PRO A 48 2.07 -14.66 -9.86
CA PRO A 48 1.05 -13.91 -10.59
C PRO A 48 -0.37 -14.04 -10.02
N LYS A 49 -0.71 -15.14 -9.37
CA LYS A 49 -2.02 -15.35 -8.74
C LYS A 49 -2.15 -14.49 -7.48
N GLN A 50 -1.09 -14.42 -6.67
CA GLN A 50 -1.05 -13.59 -5.47
C GLN A 50 -1.07 -12.09 -5.82
N THR A 51 -0.41 -11.69 -6.91
CA THR A 51 -0.32 -10.27 -7.32
C THR A 51 -1.54 -9.74 -8.08
N ARG A 52 -2.51 -10.60 -8.42
CA ARG A 52 -3.68 -10.22 -9.24
C ARG A 52 -4.46 -9.04 -8.67
N HIS A 53 -4.67 -9.02 -7.35
CA HIS A 53 -5.41 -7.96 -6.67
C HIS A 53 -4.65 -6.63 -6.69
N VAL A 54 -3.34 -6.66 -6.42
CA VAL A 54 -2.45 -5.50 -6.53
C VAL A 54 -2.48 -4.94 -7.95
N ARG A 55 -2.26 -5.78 -8.97
CA ARG A 55 -2.26 -5.37 -10.39
C ARG A 55 -3.57 -4.72 -10.82
N LEU A 56 -4.72 -5.26 -10.40
CA LEU A 56 -6.02 -4.68 -10.68
C LEU A 56 -6.24 -3.36 -9.93
N GLY A 57 -5.83 -3.28 -8.67
CA GLY A 57 -5.90 -2.06 -7.87
C GLY A 57 -5.08 -0.94 -8.49
N VAL A 58 -3.84 -1.21 -8.89
CA VAL A 58 -2.95 -0.25 -9.54
C VAL A 58 -3.56 0.28 -10.84
N LYS A 59 -4.14 -0.61 -11.66
CA LYS A 59 -4.80 -0.25 -12.93
C LYS A 59 -6.03 0.64 -12.71
N THR A 60 -6.79 0.40 -11.66
CA THR A 60 -8.07 1.12 -11.40
C THR A 60 -7.90 2.37 -10.54
N ALA A 61 -6.76 2.53 -9.86
CA ALA A 61 -6.47 3.70 -9.04
C ALA A 61 -6.43 4.99 -9.88
N ARG A 62 -7.16 5.99 -9.42
CA ARG A 62 -7.30 7.33 -10.04
C ARG A 62 -6.62 8.43 -9.23
N SER A 63 -6.01 8.08 -8.10
CA SER A 63 -5.29 9.03 -7.24
C SER A 63 -4.08 8.40 -6.58
N VAL A 64 -3.13 9.25 -6.19
CA VAL A 64 -1.93 8.85 -5.45
C VAL A 64 -2.27 8.18 -4.12
N GLN A 65 -3.34 8.63 -3.46
CA GLN A 65 -3.82 8.03 -2.21
C GLN A 65 -4.33 6.61 -2.42
N GLN A 66 -5.08 6.36 -3.50
CA GLN A 66 -5.55 5.02 -3.83
C GLN A 66 -4.37 4.08 -4.11
N LEU A 67 -3.34 4.56 -4.82
CA LEU A 67 -2.11 3.80 -5.00
C LEU A 67 -1.40 3.52 -3.68
N TRP A 68 -1.31 4.51 -2.80
CA TRP A 68 -0.66 4.34 -1.49
C TRP A 68 -1.38 3.34 -0.59
N LEU A 69 -2.70 3.24 -0.66
CA LEU A 69 -3.45 2.23 0.10
C LEU A 69 -3.10 0.81 -0.33
N LEU A 70 -2.68 0.60 -1.58
CA LEU A 70 -2.25 -0.72 -2.07
C LEU A 70 -0.92 -1.18 -1.46
N ARG A 71 -0.18 -0.31 -0.75
CA ARG A 71 1.03 -0.72 -0.03
C ARG A 71 0.79 -1.85 0.96
N SER A 72 -0.39 -1.92 1.57
CA SER A 72 -0.75 -2.99 2.50
C SER A 72 -0.88 -4.34 1.78
N GLU A 73 -1.46 -4.32 0.57
CA GLU A 73 -1.58 -5.50 -0.28
C GLU A 73 -0.21 -5.93 -0.82
N VAL A 74 0.63 -4.98 -1.24
CA VAL A 74 2.04 -5.23 -1.62
C VAL A 74 2.79 -5.88 -0.46
N TYR A 75 2.67 -5.32 0.74
CA TYR A 75 3.30 -5.87 1.93
C TYR A 75 2.89 -7.32 2.18
N GLN A 76 1.60 -7.63 2.09
CA GLN A 76 1.10 -8.99 2.28
C GLN A 76 1.65 -9.96 1.24
N VAL A 77 1.61 -9.58 -0.04
CA VAL A 77 2.10 -10.45 -1.11
C VAL A 77 3.60 -10.71 -0.98
N VAL A 78 4.40 -9.66 -0.75
CA VAL A 78 5.85 -9.78 -0.57
C VAL A 78 6.17 -10.55 0.70
N SER A 79 5.45 -10.31 1.80
CA SER A 79 5.67 -11.02 3.06
C SER A 79 5.35 -12.50 2.96
N ASN A 80 4.38 -12.89 2.14
CA ASN A 80 4.05 -14.30 1.92
C ASN A 80 5.13 -15.02 1.11
N GLU A 81 5.76 -14.34 0.15
CA GLU A 81 6.75 -14.93 -0.76
C GLU A 81 8.17 -14.88 -0.18
N PHE A 82 8.57 -13.75 0.39
CA PHE A 82 9.95 -13.44 0.80
C PHE A 82 10.11 -13.12 2.29
N GLY A 83 9.00 -13.07 3.04
CA GLY A 83 9.01 -12.77 4.47
C GLY A 83 8.88 -11.27 4.79
N GLN A 84 8.59 -10.99 6.06
CA GLN A 84 8.24 -9.64 6.53
C GLN A 84 9.37 -8.62 6.34
N HIS A 85 10.63 -9.04 6.51
CA HIS A 85 11.78 -8.14 6.39
C HIS A 85 11.92 -7.56 4.96
N GLU A 86 11.73 -8.39 3.93
CA GLU A 86 11.77 -7.93 2.54
C GLU A 86 10.55 -7.06 2.21
N ALA A 87 9.39 -7.37 2.78
CA ALA A 87 8.20 -6.54 2.64
C ALA A 87 8.41 -5.13 3.24
N GLU A 88 8.97 -5.04 4.44
CA GLU A 88 9.30 -3.77 5.10
C GLU A 88 10.31 -2.95 4.27
N ARG A 89 11.35 -3.60 3.75
CA ARG A 89 12.35 -2.97 2.89
C ARG A 89 11.70 -2.36 1.65
N ARG A 90 10.89 -3.12 0.91
CA ARG A 90 10.21 -2.67 -0.32
C ARG A 90 9.24 -1.51 -0.07
N ILE A 91 8.47 -1.57 1.03
CA ILE A 91 7.58 -0.46 1.39
C ILE A 91 8.37 0.79 1.80
N SER A 92 9.50 0.61 2.49
CA SER A 92 10.38 1.72 2.87
C SER A 92 11.00 2.39 1.65
N ASP A 93 11.39 1.62 0.62
CA ASP A 93 11.90 2.15 -0.65
C ASP A 93 10.82 2.94 -1.42
N LEU A 94 9.54 2.56 -1.31
CA LEU A 94 8.43 3.30 -1.91
C LEU A 94 8.08 4.60 -1.17
N ALA A 95 8.26 4.66 0.16
CA ALA A 95 7.74 5.74 1.00
C ALA A 95 8.15 7.18 0.56
N PRO A 96 9.40 7.47 0.17
CA PRO A 96 9.82 8.81 -0.25
C PRO A 96 9.06 9.34 -1.46
N MET A 97 8.66 8.45 -2.38
CA MET A 97 7.89 8.80 -3.57
C MET A 97 6.48 9.26 -3.23
N PHE A 98 5.87 8.69 -2.19
CA PHE A 98 4.50 8.96 -1.77
C PHE A 98 4.37 10.06 -0.70
N GLU A 99 5.40 10.28 0.12
CA GLU A 99 5.39 11.22 1.24
C GLU A 99 5.02 12.65 0.83
N ARG A 100 5.43 13.07 -0.37
CA ARG A 100 5.14 14.41 -0.92
C ARG A 100 3.67 14.62 -1.31
N PHE A 101 2.90 13.55 -1.43
CA PHE A 101 1.52 13.55 -1.95
C PHE A 101 0.50 13.04 -0.94
N VAL A 102 0.95 12.22 0.01
CA VAL A 102 0.14 11.72 1.11
C VAL A 102 0.43 12.60 2.33
N SER A 103 -0.18 13.79 2.35
CA SER A 103 -0.23 14.58 3.57
C SER A 103 -1.08 13.82 4.59
N GLY A 104 -0.47 13.27 5.63
CA GLY A 104 -1.20 12.88 6.83
C GLY A 104 -1.98 14.09 7.36
N PRO A 105 -3.07 13.89 8.13
CA PRO A 105 -3.73 15.01 8.78
C PRO A 105 -2.65 15.77 9.55
N ARG A 106 -2.40 17.02 9.18
CA ARG A 106 -1.61 17.93 10.02
C ARG A 106 -2.33 17.89 11.35
N ARG A 107 -1.77 17.19 12.34
CA ARG A 107 -2.18 17.37 13.73
C ARG A 107 -1.97 18.85 13.96
N ALA A 108 -3.06 19.61 13.97
CA ALA A 108 -3.05 20.99 14.38
C ALA A 108 -2.36 20.96 15.74
N ARG A 109 -1.16 21.54 15.80
CA ARG A 109 -0.43 21.76 17.05
C ARG A 109 -1.43 22.51 17.94
N ALA A 110 -1.97 21.83 18.94
CA ALA A 110 -2.64 22.51 20.04
C ALA A 110 -1.55 23.36 20.70
N ARG A 111 -1.60 24.67 20.46
CA ARG A 111 -0.86 25.65 21.24
C ARG A 111 -1.56 25.70 22.60
N GLY A 112 -0.90 25.19 23.62
CA GLY A 112 -1.13 25.51 25.03
C GLY A 112 0.04 26.35 25.51
#